data_AF-A0AAJ6ZH00-F1
#
_entry.id   AF-A0AAJ6ZH00-F1
#
_cell.length_a   1.000
_cell.length_b   1.000
_cell.length_c   1.000
_cell.angle_alpha   90.00
_cell.angle_beta   90.00
_cell.angle_gamma   90.00
#
_symmetry.space_group_name_H-M   'P 1'
#
loop_
_entity.id
_entity.type
_entity.pdbx_description
1 polymer ?
#
loop_
_entity_poly.entity_id
_entity_poly.type
_entity_poly.pdbx_seq_one_letter_code
_entity_poly.pdbx_strand_id
1 'polypeptide(L)'
;MYRRRYRATLGLGLGSSFSSTFSTTLSFRSSSATDSVRSDARATAAKLKSKYETAGTAQGIKCPVCSKFVLPDDIECHLVMCLTRPRLSYNEDVLSDAKGECVICLEELCAGDTIARLPCLCIYHKGCIDQWFEVNRSCPEHPGD
;
A
#
# COMPACT_ATOMS: atom_id res chain seq x y z
N MET A 1 -1.76 -22.44 -0.42
CA MET A 1 -3.14 -22.37 -0.96
C MET A 1 -3.52 -20.93 -1.30
N TYR A 2 -2.77 -20.25 -2.17
CA TYR A 2 -3.22 -18.99 -2.78
C TYR A 2 -2.82 -19.02 -4.25
N ARG A 3 -3.62 -19.75 -5.04
CA ARG A 3 -3.37 -19.94 -6.48
C ARG A 3 -3.76 -18.65 -7.21
N ARG A 4 -2.76 -17.87 -7.62
CA ARG A 4 -2.92 -16.78 -8.59
C ARG A 4 -3.39 -17.37 -9.92
N ARG A 5 -4.58 -16.98 -10.37
CA ARG A 5 -5.02 -17.09 -11.78
C ARG A 5 -5.33 -15.68 -12.26
N TYR A 6 -4.32 -14.99 -12.79
CA TYR A 6 -4.55 -13.78 -13.58
C TYR A 6 -4.53 -14.20 -15.05
N ARG A 7 -5.68 -14.13 -15.69
CA ARG A 7 -5.88 -14.36 -17.12
C ARG A 7 -5.54 -13.04 -17.82
N ALA A 8 -4.35 -12.95 -18.42
CA ALA A 8 -3.97 -11.80 -19.25
C ALA A 8 -4.49 -12.04 -20.67
N THR A 9 -5.43 -11.20 -21.12
CA THR A 9 -5.83 -11.09 -22.52
C THR A 9 -5.10 -9.92 -23.17
N LEU A 10 -4.48 -10.21 -24.32
CA LEU A 10 -3.75 -9.32 -25.22
C LEU A 10 -4.62 -8.20 -25.81
N GLY A 11 -4.00 -7.07 -26.15
CA GLY A 11 -4.57 -6.12 -27.10
C GLY A 11 -3.87 -4.76 -27.16
N LEU A 12 -2.94 -4.60 -28.13
CA LEU A 12 -2.76 -3.48 -29.08
C LEU A 12 -2.97 -2.05 -28.51
N GLY A 13 -2.04 -1.10 -28.55
CA GLY A 13 -1.13 -0.73 -29.64
C GLY A 13 -1.24 0.79 -29.87
N LEU A 14 -0.19 1.36 -30.46
CA LEU A 14 -0.08 2.69 -31.07
C LEU A 14 0.32 3.86 -30.15
N GLY A 15 1.56 4.29 -30.37
CA GLY A 15 2.07 5.57 -29.92
C GLY A 15 1.55 6.74 -30.75
N SER A 16 1.75 7.93 -30.21
CA SER A 16 1.79 9.16 -30.98
C SER A 16 2.56 10.20 -30.17
N SER A 17 3.69 10.63 -30.73
CA SER A 17 4.42 11.80 -30.28
C SER A 17 3.55 13.04 -30.47
N PHE A 18 3.32 13.80 -29.39
CA PHE A 18 2.89 15.19 -29.52
C PHE A 18 3.91 16.08 -28.80
N SER A 19 4.64 16.84 -29.61
CA SER A 19 5.36 18.02 -29.16
C SER A 19 4.36 19.17 -29.17
N SER A 20 4.11 19.78 -28.02
CA SER A 20 3.64 21.16 -27.96
C SER A 20 3.91 21.73 -26.58
N THR A 21 4.77 22.73 -26.58
CA THR A 21 5.01 23.69 -25.52
C THR A 21 3.69 24.33 -25.09
N PHE A 22 3.28 24.09 -23.86
CA PHE A 22 2.32 24.94 -23.18
C PHE A 22 2.92 25.41 -21.86
N SER A 23 3.47 26.62 -21.88
CA SER A 23 3.72 27.39 -20.67
C SER A 23 2.39 27.64 -19.98
N THR A 24 2.14 26.92 -18.90
CA THR A 24 1.25 27.37 -17.84
C THR A 24 1.99 27.11 -16.56
N THR A 25 2.41 28.20 -15.92
CA THR A 25 2.71 28.24 -14.49
C THR A 25 1.43 27.86 -13.77
N LEU A 26 1.19 26.55 -13.65
CA LEU A 26 0.36 26.04 -12.60
C LEU A 26 1.16 26.36 -11.34
N SER A 27 0.67 27.32 -10.56
CA SER A 27 0.96 27.39 -9.14
C SER A 27 0.43 26.08 -8.53
N PHE A 28 1.19 25.00 -8.73
CA PHE A 28 1.01 23.74 -8.04
C PHE A 28 1.21 24.11 -6.58
N ARG A 29 0.09 24.25 -5.89
CA ARG A 29 0.06 24.45 -4.45
C ARG A 29 0.63 23.15 -3.89
N SER A 30 1.95 23.07 -3.78
CA SER A 30 2.66 21.96 -3.20
C SER A 30 2.10 21.78 -1.81
N SER A 31 1.26 20.77 -1.65
CA SER A 31 0.87 20.27 -0.33
C SER A 31 2.17 19.87 0.37
N SER A 32 2.68 20.75 1.22
CA SER A 32 3.98 20.69 1.90
C SER A 32 4.15 19.42 2.76
N ALA A 33 3.04 18.71 3.00
CA ALA A 33 3.03 17.39 3.62
C ALA A 33 3.72 16.31 2.75
N THR A 34 3.66 16.39 1.41
CA THR A 34 4.28 15.38 0.53
C THR A 34 5.79 15.55 0.37
N ASP A 35 6.29 16.78 0.44
CA ASP A 35 7.74 17.08 0.40
C ASP A 35 8.46 16.60 1.67
N SER A 36 7.82 16.76 2.83
CA SER A 36 8.38 16.30 4.11
C SER A 36 8.49 14.77 4.16
N VAL A 37 7.43 14.05 3.75
CA VAL A 37 7.43 12.57 3.68
C VAL A 37 8.47 12.05 2.68
N ARG A 38 8.65 12.72 1.52
CA ARG A 38 9.69 12.38 0.54
C ARG A 38 11.10 12.61 1.09
N SER A 39 11.31 13.68 1.84
CA SER A 39 12.57 13.97 2.53
C SER A 39 12.90 12.91 3.60
N ASP A 40 11.91 12.53 4.41
CA ASP A 40 12.04 11.48 5.43
C ASP A 40 12.31 10.10 4.81
N ALA A 41 11.66 9.79 3.67
CA ALA A 41 11.90 8.57 2.91
C ALA A 41 13.34 8.50 2.38
N ARG A 42 13.85 9.59 1.80
CA ARG A 42 15.24 9.70 1.33
C ARG A 42 16.25 9.58 2.47
N ALA A 43 16.00 10.25 3.59
CA ALA A 43 16.87 10.18 4.76
C ALA A 43 16.92 8.77 5.36
N THR A 44 15.77 8.08 5.40
CA THR A 44 15.66 6.69 5.86
C THR A 44 16.37 5.74 4.88
N ALA A 45 16.16 5.91 3.57
CA ALA A 45 16.82 5.15 2.52
C ALA A 45 18.35 5.30 2.57
N ALA A 46 18.86 6.52 2.73
CA ALA A 46 20.29 6.81 2.83
C ALA A 46 20.94 6.15 4.07
N LYS A 47 20.25 6.17 5.22
CA LYS A 47 20.71 5.49 6.44
C LYS A 47 20.77 3.97 6.27
N LEU A 48 19.77 3.38 5.61
CA LEU A 48 19.74 1.96 5.29
C LEU A 48 20.83 1.60 4.28
N LYS A 49 21.08 2.48 3.30
CA LYS A 49 22.10 2.33 2.27
C LYS A 49 23.53 2.31 2.80
N SER A 50 23.87 3.31 3.59
CA SER A 50 25.16 3.37 4.29
C SER A 50 25.41 2.15 5.17
N LYS A 51 24.37 1.58 5.80
CA LYS A 51 24.51 0.40 6.67
C LYS A 51 24.81 -0.91 5.91
N TYR A 52 24.33 -1.06 4.67
CA TYR A 52 24.55 -2.28 3.89
C TYR A 52 25.78 -2.22 2.98
N GLU A 53 26.17 -1.03 2.49
CA GLU A 53 27.37 -0.86 1.65
C GLU A 53 28.66 -1.21 2.41
N THR A 54 28.68 -1.05 3.73
CA THR A 54 29.81 -1.46 4.58
C THR A 54 29.84 -2.96 4.89
N ALA A 55 28.78 -3.71 4.57
CA ALA A 55 28.62 -5.13 4.92
C ALA A 55 28.77 -6.11 3.74
N GLY A 56 29.08 -5.64 2.52
CA GLY A 56 29.49 -6.49 1.39
C GLY A 56 28.52 -7.62 1.01
N THR A 57 27.24 -7.51 1.35
CA THR A 57 26.25 -8.58 1.15
C THR A 57 25.23 -8.13 0.10
N ALA A 58 25.23 -8.82 -1.05
CA ALA A 58 24.28 -8.63 -2.17
C ALA A 58 22.85 -9.11 -1.84
N GLN A 59 22.44 -9.04 -0.57
CA GLN A 59 21.14 -9.52 -0.11
C GLN A 59 20.29 -8.29 0.24
N GLY A 60 19.13 -8.17 -0.39
CA GLY A 60 18.18 -7.06 -0.18
C GLY A 60 17.72 -6.88 1.28
N ILE A 61 16.95 -5.82 1.52
CA ILE A 61 16.51 -5.40 2.85
C ILE A 61 15.02 -5.61 3.07
N LYS A 62 14.62 -5.92 4.31
CA LYS A 62 13.22 -5.93 4.72
C LYS A 62 12.75 -4.50 5.02
N CYS A 63 11.75 -4.02 4.27
CA CYS A 63 11.17 -2.70 4.49
C CYS A 63 10.52 -2.61 5.89
N PRO A 64 10.83 -1.60 6.71
CA PRO A 64 10.24 -1.44 8.06
C PRO A 64 8.76 -1.03 8.02
N VAL A 65 8.23 -0.65 6.85
CA VAL A 65 6.88 -0.11 6.68
C VAL A 65 5.88 -1.18 6.26
N CYS A 66 6.27 -2.08 5.35
CA CYS A 66 5.39 -3.14 4.83
C CYS A 66 6.00 -4.55 4.90
N SER A 67 7.16 -4.71 5.56
CA SER A 67 7.85 -5.98 5.73
C SER A 67 8.26 -6.71 4.43
N LYS A 68 8.10 -6.11 3.24
CA LYS A 68 8.52 -6.69 1.96
C LYS A 68 10.03 -6.64 1.81
N PHE A 69 10.59 -7.66 1.14
CA PHE A 69 12.00 -7.68 0.76
C PHE A 69 12.22 -6.77 -0.46
N VAL A 70 13.24 -5.93 -0.40
CA VAL A 70 13.53 -4.90 -1.39
C VAL A 70 14.99 -4.99 -1.79
N LEU A 71 15.26 -5.07 -3.09
CA LEU A 71 16.62 -5.09 -3.63
C LEU A 71 17.29 -3.71 -3.46
N PRO A 72 18.62 -3.64 -3.31
CA PRO A 72 19.35 -2.39 -3.05
C PRO A 72 19.05 -1.28 -4.07
N ASP A 73 18.87 -1.63 -5.34
CA ASP A 73 18.55 -0.69 -6.42
C ASP A 73 17.12 -0.12 -6.31
N ASP A 74 16.21 -0.84 -5.65
CA ASP A 74 14.80 -0.49 -5.51
C ASP A 74 14.45 0.14 -4.15
N ILE A 75 15.40 0.24 -3.20
CA ILE A 75 15.13 0.69 -1.83
C ILE A 75 14.53 2.09 -1.80
N GLU A 76 15.13 3.04 -2.51
CA GLU A 76 14.65 4.43 -2.50
C GLU A 76 13.24 4.53 -3.07
N CYS A 77 13.03 3.96 -4.26
CA CYS A 77 11.72 3.92 -4.93
C CYS A 77 10.66 3.26 -4.04
N HIS A 78 10.99 2.12 -3.43
CA HIS A 78 10.09 1.41 -2.54
C HIS A 78 9.74 2.22 -1.30
N LEU A 79 10.72 2.84 -0.63
CA LEU A 79 10.49 3.59 0.60
C LEU A 79 9.68 4.84 0.34
N VAL A 80 9.94 5.55 -0.77
CA VAL A 80 9.10 6.67 -1.20
C VAL A 80 7.67 6.18 -1.40
N MET A 81 7.45 5.14 -2.23
CA MET A 81 6.10 4.61 -2.46
C MET A 81 5.42 4.14 -1.16
N CYS A 82 6.15 3.44 -0.30
CA CYS A 82 5.61 2.82 0.89
C CYS A 82 5.30 3.82 2.02
N LEU A 83 6.07 4.91 2.12
CA LEU A 83 5.83 5.99 3.08
C LEU A 83 4.80 7.00 2.58
N THR A 84 4.69 7.20 1.26
CA THR A 84 3.65 8.07 0.68
C THR A 84 2.30 7.40 0.52
N ARG A 85 2.21 6.07 0.68
CA ARG A 85 0.90 5.37 0.68
C ARG A 85 0.11 5.84 1.90
N PRO A 86 -1.09 6.42 1.71
CA PRO A 86 -1.92 6.84 2.82
C PRO A 86 -2.28 5.63 3.68
N ARG A 87 -2.34 5.84 5.00
CA ARG A 87 -2.90 4.83 5.90
C ARG A 87 -4.37 4.67 5.54
N LEU A 88 -4.76 3.46 5.16
CA LEU A 88 -6.17 3.15 4.95
C LEU A 88 -6.89 3.31 6.29
N SER A 89 -7.84 4.25 6.35
CA SER A 89 -8.81 4.36 7.43
C SER A 89 -10.02 3.50 7.12
N TYR A 90 -10.70 3.02 8.15
CA TYR A 90 -11.98 2.35 8.04
C TYR A 90 -13.01 3.06 8.93
N ASN A 91 -14.29 2.84 8.64
CA ASN A 91 -15.36 3.22 9.55
C ASN A 91 -15.62 2.06 10.51
N GLU A 92 -15.70 2.36 11.80
CA GLU A 92 -16.15 1.41 12.81
C GLU A 92 -17.67 1.43 12.85
N ASP A 93 -18.29 0.25 12.68
CA ASP A 93 -19.73 0.08 12.71
C ASP A 93 -20.08 -1.15 13.57
N VAL A 94 -21.31 -1.20 14.06
CA VAL A 94 -21.88 -2.42 14.66
C VAL A 94 -22.84 -3.03 13.67
N LEU A 95 -22.66 -4.32 13.38
CA LEU A 95 -23.44 -5.00 12.36
C LEU A 95 -24.88 -5.23 12.85
N SER A 96 -25.88 -4.79 12.08
CA SER A 96 -27.30 -4.93 12.50
C SER A 96 -27.91 -6.30 12.18
N ASP A 97 -27.35 -7.01 11.21
CA ASP A 97 -27.84 -8.29 10.70
C ASP A 97 -26.64 -9.10 10.18
N ALA A 98 -26.69 -10.43 10.24
CA ALA A 98 -25.55 -11.25 9.83
C ALA A 98 -25.15 -10.99 8.37
N LYS A 99 -23.85 -10.84 8.08
CA LYS A 99 -23.35 -10.51 6.74
C LYS A 99 -22.14 -11.34 6.36
N GLY A 100 -22.38 -12.50 5.74
CA GLY A 100 -21.32 -13.31 5.16
C GLY A 100 -20.26 -13.70 6.18
N GLU A 101 -19.03 -13.89 5.72
CA GLU A 101 -17.90 -14.35 6.53
C GLU A 101 -16.73 -13.36 6.49
N CYS A 102 -16.05 -13.20 7.62
CA CYS A 102 -14.81 -12.45 7.68
C CYS A 102 -13.69 -13.27 7.03
N VAL A 103 -13.22 -12.89 5.84
CA VAL A 103 -12.18 -13.67 5.11
C VAL A 103 -10.81 -13.71 5.78
N ILE A 104 -10.62 -12.98 6.90
CA ILE A 104 -9.37 -13.00 7.69
C ILE A 104 -9.39 -14.15 8.71
N CYS A 105 -10.45 -14.27 9.51
CA CYS A 105 -10.60 -15.35 10.51
C CYS A 105 -11.44 -16.54 10.02
N LEU A 106 -12.14 -16.39 8.90
CA LEU A 106 -13.07 -17.37 8.32
C LEU A 106 -14.26 -17.68 9.24
N GLU A 107 -14.65 -16.74 10.09
CA GLU A 107 -15.83 -16.82 10.97
C GLU A 107 -16.98 -15.97 10.42
N GLU A 108 -18.22 -16.36 10.74
CA GLU A 108 -19.43 -15.67 10.31
C GLU A 108 -19.57 -14.31 11.02
N LEU A 109 -19.86 -13.26 10.25
CA LEU A 109 -20.09 -11.92 10.77
C LEU A 109 -21.54 -11.83 11.26
N CYS A 110 -21.74 -11.80 12.57
CA CYS A 110 -23.04 -11.85 13.22
C CYS A 110 -23.56 -10.46 13.59
N ALA A 111 -24.89 -10.36 13.77
CA ALA A 111 -25.50 -9.15 14.30
C ALA A 111 -24.97 -8.85 15.71
N GLY A 112 -24.53 -7.61 15.94
CA GLY A 112 -23.90 -7.16 17.17
C GLY A 112 -22.37 -7.12 17.11
N ASP A 113 -21.73 -7.69 16.08
CA ASP A 113 -20.28 -7.67 15.97
C ASP A 113 -19.75 -6.28 15.63
N THR A 114 -18.60 -5.94 16.22
CA THR A 114 -17.87 -4.71 15.89
C THR A 114 -17.05 -4.93 14.63
N ILE A 115 -17.47 -4.27 13.56
CA ILE A 115 -16.87 -4.41 12.23
C ILE A 115 -16.11 -3.15 11.84
N ALA A 116 -15.19 -3.34 10.91
CA ALA A 116 -14.50 -2.28 10.21
C ALA A 116 -14.88 -2.33 8.73
N ARG A 117 -15.41 -1.22 8.23
CA ARG A 117 -15.76 -1.03 6.82
C ARG A 117 -14.71 -0.18 6.13
N LEU A 118 -14.01 -0.78 5.17
CA LEU A 118 -13.00 -0.07 4.37
C LEU A 118 -13.66 0.84 3.32
N PRO A 119 -12.92 1.79 2.72
CA PRO A 119 -13.43 2.66 1.64
C PRO A 119 -13.87 1.89 0.40
N CYS A 120 -13.26 0.72 0.13
CA CYS A 120 -13.67 -0.21 -0.92
C CYS A 120 -14.90 -1.08 -0.55
N LEU A 121 -15.56 -0.76 0.56
CA LEU A 121 -16.78 -1.38 1.09
C LEU A 121 -16.64 -2.82 1.63
N CYS A 122 -15.43 -3.40 1.59
CA CYS A 122 -15.13 -4.66 2.27
C CYS A 122 -15.31 -4.53 3.79
N ILE A 123 -15.87 -5.58 4.39
CA ILE A 123 -16.21 -5.65 5.82
C ILE A 123 -15.38 -6.74 6.48
N TYR A 124 -14.82 -6.42 7.65
CA TYR A 124 -14.07 -7.37 8.47
C TYR A 124 -14.39 -7.14 9.95
N HIS A 125 -14.09 -8.10 10.82
CA HIS A 125 -14.01 -7.80 12.25
C HIS A 125 -12.96 -6.73 12.50
N LYS A 126 -13.26 -5.79 13.40
CA LYS A 126 -12.34 -4.71 13.78
C LYS A 126 -10.97 -5.27 14.19
N GLY A 127 -10.95 -6.26 15.08
CA GLY A 127 -9.70 -6.88 15.55
C GLY A 127 -8.92 -7.58 14.42
N CYS A 128 -9.62 -8.22 13.48
CA CYS A 128 -8.98 -8.91 12.37
C CYS A 128 -8.27 -7.94 11.41
N ILE A 129 -8.92 -6.82 11.07
CA ILE A 129 -8.32 -5.85 10.16
C ILE A 129 -7.19 -5.06 10.82
N ASP A 130 -7.29 -4.79 12.13
CA ASP A 130 -6.23 -4.12 12.90
C ASP A 130 -4.94 -4.93 12.84
N GLN A 131 -5.01 -6.23 13.11
CA GLN A 131 -3.86 -7.13 13.04
C GLN A 131 -3.33 -7.29 11.60
N TRP A 132 -4.21 -7.27 10.60
CA TRP A 132 -3.79 -7.31 9.19
C TRP A 132 -2.96 -6.07 8.81
N PHE A 133 -3.37 -4.88 9.25
CA PHE A 133 -2.68 -3.62 8.96
C PHE A 133 -1.30 -3.48 9.63
N GLU A 134 -0.97 -4.30 10.63
CA GLU A 134 0.39 -4.39 11.18
C GLU A 134 1.38 -4.96 10.16
N VAL A 135 0.94 -5.86 9.29
CA VAL A 135 1.78 -6.54 8.30
C VAL A 135 1.59 -5.96 6.90
N ASN A 136 0.35 -5.67 6.52
CA ASN A 136 0.01 -5.21 5.18
C ASN A 136 -1.07 -4.12 5.21
N ARG A 137 -0.73 -2.92 4.73
CA ARG A 137 -1.62 -1.75 4.75
C ARG A 137 -2.51 -1.65 3.51
N SER A 138 -2.97 -2.79 3.03
CA SER A 138 -3.86 -2.87 1.86
C SER A 138 -5.08 -3.71 2.22
N CYS A 139 -6.19 -3.49 1.52
CA CYS A 139 -7.33 -4.39 1.63
C CYS A 139 -6.90 -5.84 1.27
N PRO A 140 -7.31 -6.86 2.06
CA PRO A 140 -7.04 -8.27 1.75
C PRO A 140 -7.59 -8.70 0.38
N GLU A 141 -8.73 -8.14 -0.03
CA GLU A 141 -9.38 -8.46 -1.30
C GLU A 141 -8.90 -7.56 -2.46
N HIS A 142 -8.52 -6.32 -2.15
CA HIS A 142 -8.09 -5.32 -3.13
C HIS A 142 -6.67 -4.80 -2.82
N PRO A 143 -5.59 -5.57 -3.08
CA PRO A 143 -4.23 -5.20 -2.68
C PRO A 143 -3.61 -4.03 -3.47
N GLY A 144 -4.33 -3.48 -4.47
CA GLY A 144 -3.88 -2.41 -5.36
C GLY A 144 -4.68 -1.11 -5.26
N ASP A 145 -5.76 -1.09 -4.48
CA ASP A 145 -6.54 0.11 -4.13
C ASP A 145 -5.94 0.75 -2.87
#